data_AF-A0A9E2U1T6-F1
#
_entry.id   AF-A0A9E2U1T6-F1
#
_cell.length_a   1.000
_cell.length_b   1.000
_cell.length_c   1.000
_cell.angle_alpha   90.00
_cell.angle_beta   90.00
_cell.angle_gamma   90.00
#
_symmetry.space_group_name_H-M   'P 1'
#
loop_
_entity.id
_entity.type
_entity.pdbx_description
1 polymer ?
#
loop_
_entity_poly.entity_id
_entity_poly.type
_entity_poly.pdbx_seq_one_letter_code
_entity_poly.pdbx_strand_id
1 'polypeptide(L)'
;MDDAKRAALARAKAALDPLELYPRPVSLRGVRIWVAPWLFRLPWFRRFDGYAVHMTVLLRSATLVADPWIVAHELCHVWQMQHHPVRMPLSYLVRGYAKNRYEREARRAADAAYT
;
A
#
# COMPACT_ATOMS: atom_id res chain seq x y z
N MET A 1 -14.58 9.38 -2.78
CA MET A 1 -13.64 8.59 -3.62
C MET A 1 -14.35 8.23 -4.91
N ASP A 2 -13.62 8.11 -6.00
CA ASP A 2 -14.13 7.72 -7.32
C ASP A 2 -14.39 6.19 -7.38
N ASP A 3 -15.27 5.73 -8.28
CA ASP A 3 -15.56 4.32 -8.54
C ASP A 3 -14.35 3.54 -9.02
N ALA A 4 -13.50 4.11 -9.88
CA ALA A 4 -12.29 3.44 -10.35
C ALA A 4 -11.35 3.08 -9.18
N LYS A 5 -11.20 4.01 -8.22
CA LYS A 5 -10.39 3.81 -7.01
C LYS A 5 -11.02 2.80 -6.06
N ARG A 6 -12.36 2.81 -5.92
CA ARG A 6 -13.08 1.78 -5.14
C ARG A 6 -12.88 0.39 -5.74
N ALA A 7 -13.03 0.26 -7.05
CA ALA A 7 -12.85 -0.99 -7.76
C ALA A 7 -11.42 -1.51 -7.64
N ALA A 8 -10.42 -0.63 -7.77
CA ALA A 8 -9.01 -0.98 -7.58
C ALA A 8 -8.75 -1.53 -6.16
N LEU A 9 -9.24 -0.84 -5.12
CA LEU A 9 -9.11 -1.32 -3.74
C LEU A 9 -9.84 -2.65 -3.49
N ALA A 10 -11.04 -2.81 -4.06
CA ALA A 10 -11.81 -4.04 -3.91
C ALA A 10 -11.10 -5.22 -4.58
N ARG A 11 -10.54 -5.03 -5.78
CA ARG A 11 -9.76 -6.04 -6.50
C ARG A 11 -8.48 -6.41 -5.75
N ALA A 12 -7.75 -5.41 -5.26
CA ALA A 12 -6.54 -5.64 -4.47
C ALA A 12 -6.86 -6.38 -3.16
N LYS A 13 -7.94 -6.00 -2.47
CA LYS A 13 -8.41 -6.72 -1.28
C LYS A 13 -8.72 -8.18 -1.59
N ALA A 14 -9.51 -8.44 -2.65
CA ALA A 14 -9.90 -9.80 -3.02
C ALA A 14 -8.68 -10.69 -3.33
N ALA A 15 -7.60 -10.10 -3.88
CA ALA A 15 -6.37 -10.82 -4.16
C ALA A 15 -5.49 -11.02 -2.91
N LEU A 16 -5.55 -10.11 -1.94
CA LEU A 16 -4.79 -10.19 -0.68
C LEU A 16 -5.45 -11.06 0.39
N ASP A 17 -6.78 -11.09 0.45
CA ASP A 17 -7.54 -11.81 1.48
C ASP A 17 -7.14 -13.30 1.61
N PRO A 18 -6.89 -14.05 0.50
CA PRO A 18 -6.46 -15.44 0.59
C PRO A 18 -5.05 -15.66 1.18
N LEU A 19 -4.22 -14.62 1.26
CA LEU A 19 -2.84 -14.75 1.75
C LEU A 19 -2.75 -14.84 3.28
N GLU A 20 -3.83 -14.52 4.00
CA GLU A 20 -3.95 -14.63 5.47
C GLU A 20 -2.73 -14.11 6.26
N LEU A 21 -2.07 -13.07 5.75
CA LEU A 21 -0.82 -12.52 6.31
C LEU A 21 -0.96 -12.04 7.76
N TYR A 22 -2.18 -11.68 8.16
CA TYR A 22 -2.53 -11.22 9.49
C TYR A 22 -3.85 -11.85 9.95
N PRO A 23 -4.10 -11.91 11.28
CA PRO A 23 -5.29 -12.57 11.85
C PRO A 23 -6.63 -12.02 11.36
N ARG A 24 -6.69 -10.76 10.92
CA ARG A 24 -7.89 -10.16 10.35
C ARG A 24 -7.58 -9.67 8.95
N PRO A 25 -8.47 -9.86 7.96
CA PRO A 25 -8.25 -9.37 6.60
C PRO A 25 -8.18 -7.84 6.57
N VAL A 26 -7.60 -7.28 5.50
CA VAL A 26 -7.49 -5.83 5.35
C VAL A 26 -8.89 -5.19 5.31
N SER A 27 -9.11 -4.19 6.15
CA SER A 27 -10.33 -3.40 6.16
C SER A 27 -10.20 -2.24 5.18
N LEU A 28 -11.13 -2.13 4.23
CA LEU A 28 -11.24 -0.96 3.34
C LEU A 28 -11.98 0.22 3.99
N ARG A 29 -12.50 0.05 5.22
CA ARG A 29 -13.25 1.10 5.90
C ARG A 29 -12.34 2.30 6.16
N GLY A 30 -12.67 3.43 5.53
CA GLY A 30 -11.88 4.66 5.63
C GLY A 30 -10.66 4.71 4.73
N VAL A 31 -10.37 3.65 3.96
CA VAL A 31 -9.23 3.61 3.04
C VAL A 31 -9.50 4.50 1.82
N ARG A 32 -8.55 5.38 1.49
CA ARG A 32 -8.69 6.35 0.38
C ARG A 32 -7.46 6.34 -0.51
N ILE A 33 -7.66 6.35 -1.83
CA ILE A 33 -6.57 6.60 -2.80
C ILE A 33 -6.55 8.08 -3.19
N TRP A 34 -5.41 8.73 -2.99
CA TRP A 34 -5.11 10.09 -3.43
C TRP A 34 -4.02 10.07 -4.49
N VAL A 35 -4.24 10.83 -5.56
CA VAL A 35 -3.24 11.03 -6.61
C VAL A 35 -2.62 12.39 -6.35
N ALA A 36 -1.35 12.41 -5.96
CA ALA A 36 -0.68 13.61 -5.47
C ALA A 36 0.68 13.80 -6.17
N PRO A 37 0.70 14.06 -7.49
CA PRO A 37 1.95 14.13 -8.29
C PRO A 37 2.94 15.15 -7.73
N TRP A 38 2.46 16.25 -7.17
CA TRP A 38 3.31 17.29 -6.57
C TRP A 38 4.12 16.77 -5.36
N LEU A 39 3.57 15.84 -4.59
CA LEU A 39 4.25 15.25 -3.44
C LEU A 39 5.47 14.44 -3.90
N PHE A 40 5.30 13.69 -4.99
CA PHE A 40 6.37 12.88 -5.59
C PHE A 40 7.39 13.70 -6.39
N ARG A 41 7.19 15.01 -6.54
CA ARG A 41 8.24 15.92 -7.07
C ARG A 41 9.28 16.29 -6.02
N LEU A 42 9.00 16.04 -4.73
CA LEU A 42 9.95 16.33 -3.65
C LEU A 42 11.13 15.35 -3.68
N PRO A 43 12.39 15.79 -3.43
CA PRO A 43 13.58 14.97 -3.56
C PRO A 43 13.55 13.65 -2.78
N TRP A 44 12.85 13.65 -1.64
CA TRP A 44 12.73 12.48 -0.78
C TRP A 44 11.70 11.45 -1.28
N PHE A 45 10.61 11.93 -1.89
CA PHE A 45 9.51 11.10 -2.40
C PHE A 45 9.66 10.68 -3.88
N ARG A 46 10.56 11.33 -4.63
CA ARG A 46 10.78 11.09 -6.07
C ARG A 46 11.19 9.67 -6.43
N ARG A 47 11.59 8.85 -5.46
CA ARG A 47 11.98 7.45 -5.67
C ARG A 47 10.83 6.44 -5.53
N PHE A 48 9.64 6.88 -5.10
CA PHE A 48 8.50 6.00 -4.83
C PHE A 48 7.37 6.22 -5.85
N ASP A 49 6.69 5.17 -6.28
CA ASP A 49 5.54 5.26 -7.18
C ASP A 49 4.20 5.29 -6.39
N GLY A 50 4.19 4.65 -5.22
CA GLY A 50 3.12 4.72 -4.24
C GLY A 50 3.66 4.98 -2.83
N TYR A 51 2.77 5.40 -1.92
CA TYR A 51 3.07 5.54 -0.51
C TYR A 51 1.81 5.40 0.35
N ALA A 52 1.82 4.46 1.28
CA ALA A 52 0.74 4.26 2.23
C ALA A 52 0.98 5.01 3.55
N VAL A 53 -0.03 5.75 4.00
CA VAL A 53 -0.10 6.44 5.29
C VAL A 53 -1.39 6.08 6.01
N HIS A 54 -1.26 5.22 7.01
CA HIS A 54 -2.31 4.68 7.87
C HIS A 54 -3.55 4.13 7.13
N MET A 55 -4.44 5.00 6.63
CA MET A 55 -5.65 4.67 5.86
C MET A 55 -5.68 5.35 4.48
N THR A 56 -4.56 5.90 4.03
CA THR A 56 -4.47 6.67 2.78
C THR A 56 -3.37 6.09 1.91
N VAL A 57 -3.71 5.76 0.67
CA VAL A 57 -2.76 5.36 -0.36
C VAL A 57 -2.51 6.57 -1.25
N LEU A 58 -1.28 7.04 -1.30
CA LEU A 58 -0.83 8.15 -2.14
C LEU A 58 -0.17 7.56 -3.38
N LEU A 59 -0.56 8.00 -4.56
CA LEU A 59 0.02 7.56 -5.83
C LEU A 59 0.57 8.76 -6.59
N ARG A 60 1.66 8.53 -7.33
CA ARG A 60 2.30 9.54 -8.17
C ARG A 60 1.42 10.00 -9.33
N SER A 61 0.67 9.08 -9.94
CA SER A 61 -0.18 9.36 -11.09
C SER A 61 -1.48 8.56 -11.02
N ALA A 62 -2.48 8.99 -11.78
CA ALA A 62 -3.75 8.27 -11.90
C ALA A 62 -3.58 6.93 -12.64
N THR A 63 -2.57 6.79 -13.50
CA THR A 63 -2.28 5.54 -14.21
C THR A 63 -1.95 4.40 -13.25
N LEU A 64 -1.29 4.70 -12.12
CA LEU A 64 -0.97 3.71 -11.09
C LEU A 64 -2.18 3.20 -10.32
N VAL A 65 -3.34 3.88 -10.40
CA VAL A 65 -4.60 3.35 -9.84
C VAL A 65 -5.05 2.10 -10.60
N ALA A 66 -4.74 2.04 -11.91
CA ALA A 66 -5.07 0.91 -12.76
C ALA A 66 -4.03 -0.22 -12.67
N ASP A 67 -2.90 0.00 -12.01
CA ASP A 67 -1.88 -1.02 -11.79
C ASP A 67 -2.27 -1.88 -10.57
N PRO A 68 -2.72 -3.13 -10.78
CA PRO A 68 -3.19 -3.97 -9.69
C PRO A 68 -2.07 -4.30 -8.71
N TRP A 69 -0.83 -4.44 -9.18
CA TRP A 69 0.32 -4.80 -8.35
C TRP A 69 0.65 -3.67 -7.37
N ILE A 70 0.71 -2.43 -7.86
CA ILE A 70 0.96 -1.25 -7.01
C ILE A 70 -0.15 -1.09 -5.97
N VAL A 71 -1.41 -1.25 -6.36
CA VAL A 71 -2.52 -1.08 -5.42
C VAL A 71 -2.51 -2.16 -4.35
N ALA A 72 -2.19 -3.42 -4.66
CA ALA A 72 -2.03 -4.47 -3.65
C ALA A 72 -0.81 -4.25 -2.76
N HIS A 73 0.32 -3.79 -3.31
CA HIS A 73 1.50 -3.45 -2.53
C HIS A 73 1.17 -2.38 -1.46
N GLU A 74 0.57 -1.27 -1.88
CA GLU A 74 0.21 -0.18 -0.95
C GLU A 74 -0.92 -0.57 0.01
N LEU A 75 -1.89 -1.38 -0.44
CA LEU A 75 -2.93 -1.89 0.44
C LEU A 75 -2.39 -2.86 1.49
N CYS A 76 -1.34 -3.63 1.17
CA CYS A 76 -0.64 -4.45 2.14
C CYS A 76 0.00 -3.60 3.24
N HIS A 77 0.56 -2.42 2.91
CA HIS A 77 1.04 -1.49 3.94
C HIS A 77 -0.07 -0.97 4.85
N VAL A 78 -1.25 -0.67 4.31
CA VAL A 78 -2.44 -0.34 5.12
C VAL A 78 -2.79 -1.51 6.05
N TRP A 79 -2.75 -2.74 5.54
CA TRP A 79 -3.02 -3.95 6.33
C TRP A 79 -2.02 -4.12 7.48
N GLN A 80 -0.74 -3.91 7.20
CA GLN A 80 0.35 -3.92 8.19
C GLN A 80 0.15 -2.83 9.24
N MET A 81 -0.22 -1.62 8.84
CA MET A 81 -0.51 -0.52 9.78
C MET A 81 -1.78 -0.76 10.61
N GLN A 82 -2.77 -1.50 10.10
CA GLN A 82 -3.95 -1.89 10.87
C GLN A 82 -3.62 -2.86 12.01
N HIS A 83 -2.57 -3.68 11.87
CA HIS A 83 -2.12 -4.64 12.89
C HIS A 83 -0.94 -4.14 13.72
N HIS A 84 -0.11 -3.28 13.14
CA HIS A 84 1.12 -2.76 13.72
C HIS A 84 1.25 -1.24 13.49
N PRO A 85 0.30 -0.43 13.99
CA PRO A 85 0.19 1.00 13.67
C PRO A 85 1.40 1.83 14.10
N VAL A 86 2.14 1.37 15.11
CA VAL A 86 3.35 2.05 15.61
C VAL A 86 4.62 1.35 15.13
N ARG A 87 4.68 0.02 15.24
CA ARG A 87 5.90 -0.75 14.88
C ARG A 87 6.23 -0.67 13.39
N MET A 88 5.21 -0.65 12.53
CA MET A 88 5.40 -0.57 11.08
C MET A 88 6.04 0.76 10.65
N PRO A 89 5.48 1.95 10.96
CA PRO A 89 6.12 3.20 10.56
C PRO A 89 7.48 3.43 11.24
N LEU A 90 7.62 3.09 12.53
CA LEU A 90 8.90 3.22 13.23
C LEU A 90 10.00 2.34 12.62
N SER A 91 9.65 1.20 12.02
CA SER A 91 10.64 0.32 11.39
C SER A 91 11.39 0.99 10.23
N TYR A 92 10.74 1.91 9.50
CA TYR A 92 11.38 2.67 8.42
C TYR A 92 12.39 3.69 8.96
N LEU A 93 12.15 4.25 10.15
CA LEU A 93 13.07 5.18 10.82
C LEU A 93 14.29 4.46 11.40
N VAL A 94 14.09 3.26 11.96
CA VAL A 94 15.17 2.53 12.66
C VAL A 94 16.01 1.67 11.71
N ARG A 95 15.40 1.03 10.71
CA ARG A 95 16.09 0.04 9.85
C ARG A 95 16.34 0.52 8.42
N GLY A 96 15.76 1.67 8.04
CA GLY A 96 15.80 2.19 6.68
C GLY A 96 14.96 1.35 5.71
N TYR A 97 14.72 1.91 4.52
CA TYR A 97 13.84 1.32 3.49
C TYR A 97 14.33 -0.05 2.98
N ALA A 98 15.62 -0.16 2.62
CA ALA A 98 16.16 -1.35 1.94
C ALA A 98 16.15 -2.64 2.80
N LYS A 99 16.18 -2.52 4.13
CA LYS A 99 16.20 -3.69 5.03
C LYS A 99 14.85 -3.96 5.69
N ASN A 100 13.82 -3.18 5.37
CA ASN A 100 12.54 -3.28 6.05
C ASN A 100 11.82 -4.61 5.72
N ARG A 101 11.40 -5.34 6.75
CA ARG A 101 10.61 -6.58 6.60
C ARG A 101 9.25 -6.29 5.97
N TYR A 102 8.61 -5.19 6.37
CA TYR A 102 7.28 -4.82 5.90
C TYR A 102 7.27 -4.52 4.40
N GLU A 103 8.33 -3.90 3.88
CA GLU A 103 8.55 -3.69 2.45
C GLU A 103 8.65 -5.00 1.66
N ARG A 104 9.45 -5.95 2.16
CA ARG A 104 9.60 -7.26 1.51
C ARG A 104 8.32 -8.07 1.55
N GLU A 105 7.58 -7.99 2.66
CA GLU A 105 6.29 -8.65 2.82
C GLU A 105 5.26 -8.07 1.86
N ALA A 106 5.17 -6.74 1.73
CA ALA A 106 4.28 -6.09 0.78
C ALA A 106 4.62 -6.43 -0.68
N ARG A 107 5.91 -6.49 -1.03
CA ARG A 107 6.36 -6.95 -2.35
C ARG A 107 5.93 -8.40 -2.61
N ARG A 108 6.22 -9.32 -1.68
CA ARG A 108 5.82 -10.73 -1.82
C ARG A 108 4.31 -10.92 -1.89
N ALA A 109 3.55 -10.12 -1.15
CA ALA A 109 2.09 -10.17 -1.17
C ALA A 109 1.53 -9.72 -2.53
N ALA A 110 2.06 -8.63 -3.08
CA ALA A 110 1.68 -8.15 -4.41
C ALA A 110 2.08 -9.13 -5.52
N ASP A 111 3.28 -9.72 -5.42
CA ASP A 111 3.74 -10.77 -6.34
C ASP A 111 2.79 -11.97 -6.26
N ALA A 112 2.51 -12.50 -5.07
CA ALA A 112 1.61 -13.65 -4.89
C ALA A 112 0.17 -13.38 -5.35
N ALA A 113 -0.29 -12.13 -5.24
CA ALA A 113 -1.64 -11.72 -5.64
C ALA A 113 -1.83 -11.62 -7.17
N TYR A 114 -0.76 -11.42 -7.94
CA TYR A 114 -0.82 -11.16 -9.38
C TYR A 114 0.25 -11.87 -10.21
N THR A 115 0.75 -13.01 -9.72
CA THR A 115 1.50 -14.01 -10.52
C THR A 115 0.52 -14.86 -11.31
#